data_AF-A0A2N9NL57-F1
#
_entry.id   AF-A0A2N9NL57-F1
#
_cell.length_a   1.000
_cell.length_b   1.000
_cell.length_c   1.000
_cell.angle_alpha   90.00
_cell.angle_beta   90.00
_cell.angle_gamma   90.00
#
_symmetry.space_group_name_H-M   'P 1'
#
loop_
_entity.id
_entity.type
_entity.pdbx_description
1 polymer ?
#
loop_
_entity_poly.entity_id
_entity_poly.type
_entity_poly.pdbx_seq_one_letter_code
_entity_poly.pdbx_strand_id
1 'polypeptide(L)'
;MSKRLPIAAALAWAGVSVTFLVFSLIAGGMAVNGKIIGAHYYLGAHGNYPEVSRATYVMSALLSAAFGFTLPIFAGVMVWCESREPTFNPLVWIGPLLAVAVGLVACYLSMRCIVTAFGVIPH
;
A
#
# COMPACT_ATOMS: atom_id res chain seq x y z
N MET A 1 -21.96 21.07 10.37
CA MET A 1 -21.66 19.62 10.27
C MET A 1 -20.24 19.37 10.77
N SER A 2 -19.96 18.31 11.53
CA SER A 2 -18.67 18.18 12.24
C SER A 2 -17.51 17.85 11.29
N LYS A 3 -16.42 18.64 11.33
CA LYS A 3 -15.16 18.40 10.60
C LYS A 3 -14.41 17.13 11.06
N ARG A 4 -15.00 16.31 11.93
CA ARG A 4 -14.33 15.17 12.58
C ARG A 4 -14.05 14.01 11.62
N LEU A 5 -14.92 13.76 10.64
CA LEU A 5 -14.78 12.65 9.69
C LEU A 5 -13.52 12.76 8.79
N PRO A 6 -13.28 13.88 8.08
CA PRO A 6 -12.07 14.02 7.26
C PRO A 6 -10.80 14.03 8.11
N ILE A 7 -10.85 14.61 9.31
CA ILE A 7 -9.71 14.59 10.25
C ILE A 7 -9.41 13.15 10.69
N ALA A 8 -10.43 12.38 11.07
CA ALA A 8 -10.26 10.98 11.46
C ALA A 8 -9.72 10.12 10.30
N ALA A 9 -10.22 10.32 9.08
CA ALA A 9 -9.73 9.62 7.89
C ALA A 9 -8.26 9.98 7.59
N ALA A 10 -7.89 11.26 7.69
CA ALA A 10 -6.52 11.72 7.50
C ALA A 10 -5.56 11.14 8.56
N LEU A 11 -5.98 11.12 9.83
CA LEU A 11 -5.19 10.52 10.93
C LEU A 11 -5.02 9.01 10.75
N ALA A 12 -6.08 8.30 10.37
CA ALA A 12 -6.02 6.86 10.10
C ALA A 12 -5.09 6.55 8.92
N TRP A 13 -5.20 7.31 7.83
CA TRP A 13 -4.30 7.18 6.68
C TRP A 13 -2.84 7.47 7.05
N ALA A 14 -2.58 8.54 7.82
CA ALA A 14 -1.25 8.85 8.31
C ALA A 14 -0.68 7.71 9.18
N GLY A 15 -1.47 7.15 10.09
CA GLY A 15 -1.06 6.03 10.93
C GLY A 15 -0.66 4.78 10.13
N VAL A 16 -1.47 4.42 9.12
CA VAL A 16 -1.15 3.28 8.23
C VAL A 16 0.10 3.58 7.40
N SER A 17 0.22 4.79 6.86
CA SER A 17 1.37 5.22 6.05
C SER A 17 2.68 5.18 6.84
N VAL A 18 2.67 5.68 8.07
CA VAL A 18 3.83 5.64 8.96
C VAL A 18 4.19 4.21 9.32
N THR A 19 3.22 3.38 9.69
CA THR A 19 3.46 1.97 10.02
C THR A 19 4.09 1.22 8.84
N PHE A 20 3.53 1.43 7.64
CA PHE A 20 4.04 0.86 6.40
C PHE A 20 5.48 1.32 6.10
N LEU A 21 5.77 2.61 6.24
CA LEU A 21 7.08 3.18 5.97
C LEU A 21 8.12 2.68 6.98
N VAL A 22 7.80 2.68 8.28
CA VAL A 22 8.68 2.15 9.34
C VAL A 22 8.98 0.68 9.11
N PHE A 23 7.98 -0.13 8.79
CA PHE A 23 8.19 -1.54 8.49
C PHE A 23 9.09 -1.73 7.27
N SER A 24 8.83 -1.00 6.18
CA SER A 24 9.64 -1.07 4.94
C SER A 24 11.11 -0.73 5.20
N LEU A 25 11.39 0.26 6.05
CA LEU A 25 12.75 0.62 6.44
C LEU A 25 13.42 -0.47 7.29
N ILE A 26 12.72 -1.01 8.30
CA ILE A 26 13.26 -2.06 9.19
C ILE A 26 13.50 -3.36 8.42
N ALA A 27 12.57 -3.75 7.56
CA ALA A 27 12.66 -4.97 6.77
C ALA A 27 13.67 -4.85 5.61
N GLY A 28 14.18 -3.64 5.33
CA GLY A 28 15.12 -3.40 4.25
C GLY A 28 14.48 -3.42 2.85
N GLY A 29 13.18 -3.18 2.76
CA GLY A 29 12.45 -3.07 1.51
C GLY A 29 11.06 -3.69 1.54
N MET A 30 10.52 -3.93 0.34
CA MET A 30 9.15 -4.46 0.18
C MET A 30 9.09 -5.61 -0.80
N ALA A 31 8.19 -6.56 -0.55
CA ALA A 31 7.96 -7.68 -1.46
C ALA A 31 7.47 -7.25 -2.84
N VAL A 32 6.75 -6.13 -2.96
CA VAL A 32 6.30 -5.62 -4.27
C VAL A 32 7.44 -5.23 -5.21
N ASN A 33 8.60 -4.87 -4.66
CA ASN A 33 9.84 -4.61 -5.40
C ASN A 33 10.84 -5.77 -5.29
N GLY A 34 10.45 -6.82 -4.57
CA GLY A 34 11.26 -7.97 -4.24
C GLY A 34 11.23 -9.04 -5.34
N LYS A 35 11.84 -10.18 -5.01
CA LYS A 35 11.85 -11.36 -5.88
C LYS A 35 11.93 -12.63 -5.06
N ILE A 36 11.51 -13.73 -5.66
CA ILE A 36 11.63 -15.08 -5.12
C ILE A 36 12.51 -15.86 -6.09
N ILE A 37 13.56 -16.51 -5.59
CA ILE A 37 14.47 -17.34 -6.38
C ILE A 37 14.58 -18.68 -5.69
N GLY A 38 14.01 -19.74 -6.28
CA GLY A 38 13.88 -21.02 -5.60
C GLY A 38 13.06 -20.89 -4.31
N ALA A 39 13.62 -21.35 -3.18
CA ALA A 39 13.02 -21.23 -1.85
C ALA A 39 13.47 -19.98 -1.05
N HIS A 40 14.15 -19.03 -1.71
CA HIS A 40 14.69 -17.83 -1.08
C HIS A 40 13.86 -16.60 -1.43
N TYR A 41 13.58 -15.77 -0.42
CA TYR A 41 12.68 -14.61 -0.52
C TYR A 41 13.47 -13.34 -0.30
N TYR A 42 13.38 -12.39 -1.23
CA TYR A 42 14.16 -11.15 -1.19
C TYR A 42 13.24 -9.93 -1.23
N LEU A 43 13.40 -9.00 -0.30
CA LEU A 43 12.71 -7.71 -0.33
C LEU A 43 13.48 -6.73 -1.22
N GLY A 44 12.81 -5.85 -1.96
CA GLY A 44 13.49 -4.86 -2.81
C GLY A 44 13.54 -3.47 -2.16
N ALA A 45 14.74 -2.89 -2.08
CA ALA A 45 14.93 -1.47 -1.75
C ALA A 45 16.12 -0.87 -2.51
N HIS A 46 15.85 0.08 -3.42
CA HIS A 46 16.90 0.87 -4.09
C HIS A 46 18.05 0.05 -4.70
N GLY A 47 17.74 -1.11 -5.30
CA GLY A 47 18.73 -2.02 -5.90
C GLY A 47 19.33 -3.05 -4.93
N ASN A 48 19.06 -2.94 -3.63
CA ASN A 48 19.41 -3.95 -2.64
C ASN A 48 18.28 -4.98 -2.49
N TYR A 49 18.68 -6.23 -2.27
CA TYR A 49 17.78 -7.38 -2.13
C TYR A 49 18.14 -8.21 -0.88
N PRO A 50 17.86 -7.72 0.34
CA PRO A 50 18.06 -8.53 1.54
C PRO A 50 17.19 -9.79 1.51
N GLU A 51 17.81 -10.92 1.85
CA GLU A 51 17.10 -12.19 2.03
C GLU A 51 16.34 -12.18 3.35
N VAL A 52 15.10 -12.64 3.32
CA VAL A 52 14.23 -12.71 4.49
C VAL A 52 13.49 -14.05 4.54
N SER A 53 12.88 -14.34 5.69
CA SER A 53 11.98 -15.49 5.78
C SER A 53 10.73 -15.30 4.92
N ARG A 54 10.14 -16.41 4.48
CA ARG A 54 8.84 -16.44 3.78
C ARG A 54 7.78 -15.63 4.51
N ALA A 55 7.70 -15.77 5.83
CA ALA A 55 6.74 -15.05 6.66
C ALA A 55 6.94 -13.53 6.56
N THR A 56 8.18 -13.05 6.64
CA THR A 56 8.51 -11.63 6.50
C THR A 56 8.16 -11.11 5.11
N TYR A 57 8.45 -11.89 4.07
CA TYR A 57 8.09 -11.56 2.69
C TYR A 57 6.57 -11.40 2.52
N VAL A 58 5.78 -12.38 2.97
CA VAL A 58 4.31 -12.34 2.92
C VAL A 58 3.75 -11.21 3.76
N MET A 59 4.28 -10.98 4.97
CA MET A 59 3.86 -9.86 5.83
C MET A 59 4.12 -8.50 5.17
N SER A 60 5.27 -8.33 4.50
CA SER A 60 5.57 -7.10 3.76
C SER A 60 4.61 -6.89 2.58
N ALA A 61 4.22 -7.96 1.88
CA ALA A 61 3.23 -7.90 0.81
C ALA A 61 1.84 -7.55 1.35
N LEU A 62 1.42 -8.13 2.48
CA LEU A 62 0.16 -7.79 3.13
C LEU A 62 0.11 -6.34 3.58
N LEU A 63 1.19 -5.83 4.17
CA LEU A 63 1.30 -4.41 4.55
C LEU A 63 1.24 -3.49 3.32
N SER A 64 1.86 -3.90 2.21
CA SER A 64 1.78 -3.17 0.92
C SER A 64 0.36 -3.16 0.35
N ALA A 65 -0.35 -4.28 0.44
CA ALA A 65 -1.76 -4.36 0.05
C ALA A 65 -2.63 -3.46 0.94
N ALA A 66 -2.44 -3.54 2.27
CA ALA A 66 -3.18 -2.72 3.22
C ALA A 66 -2.98 -1.22 2.96
N PHE A 67 -1.72 -0.79 2.74
CA PHE A 67 -1.40 0.57 2.35
C PHE A 67 -2.11 0.94 1.03
N GLY A 68 -2.01 0.07 0.00
CA GLY A 68 -2.70 0.25 -1.27
C GLY A 68 -4.23 0.44 -1.12
N PHE A 69 -4.88 -0.34 -0.24
CA PHE A 69 -6.31 -0.23 0.04
C PHE A 69 -6.71 1.06 0.75
N THR A 70 -5.82 1.69 1.51
CA THR A 70 -6.14 2.96 2.17
C THR A 70 -6.26 4.13 1.19
N LEU A 71 -5.61 4.06 0.02
CA LEU A 71 -5.62 5.14 -0.98
C LEU A 71 -7.01 5.33 -1.61
N PRO A 72 -7.74 4.29 -2.08
CA PRO A 72 -9.13 4.41 -2.51
C PRO A 72 -10.08 4.91 -1.42
N ILE A 73 -9.88 4.50 -0.16
CA ILE A 73 -10.72 4.95 0.96
C ILE A 73 -10.53 6.46 1.19
N PHE A 74 -9.28 6.90 1.23
CA PHE A 74 -8.94 8.32 1.37
C PHE A 74 -9.48 9.14 0.18
N ALA A 75 -9.32 8.63 -1.05
CA ALA A 75 -9.89 9.23 -2.26
C ALA A 75 -11.41 9.39 -2.17
N GLY A 76 -12.13 8.37 -1.70
CA GLY A 76 -13.59 8.43 -1.49
C GLY A 76 -14.00 9.49 -0.48
N VAL A 77 -13.25 9.63 0.63
CA VAL A 77 -13.50 10.70 1.62
C VAL A 77 -13.26 12.08 1.03
N MET A 78 -12.22 12.26 0.21
CA MET A 78 -11.93 13.53 -0.45
C MET A 78 -13.04 13.92 -1.45
N VAL A 79 -13.47 12.98 -2.31
CA VAL A 79 -14.57 13.18 -3.26
C VAL A 79 -15.89 13.49 -2.52
N TRP A 80 -16.13 12.81 -1.40
CA TRP A 80 -17.30 13.08 -0.56
C TRP A 80 -17.28 14.51 0.03
N CYS A 81 -16.10 14.98 0.48
CA CYS A 81 -15.96 16.35 0.98
C CYS A 81 -16.21 17.39 -0.11
N GLU A 82 -15.64 17.19 -1.30
CA GLU A 82 -15.85 18.08 -2.46
C GLU A 82 -17.31 18.10 -2.92
N SER A 83 -18.00 16.96 -2.86
CA SER A 83 -19.43 16.87 -3.21
C SER A 83 -20.34 17.70 -2.30
N ARG A 84 -19.86 18.10 -1.12
CA ARG A 84 -20.61 18.92 -0.16
C ARG A 84 -20.36 20.42 -0.31
N GLU A 85 -19.14 20.80 -0.69
CA GLU A 85 -18.73 22.19 -0.90
C GLU A 85 -17.95 22.26 -2.23
N PRO A 86 -18.65 22.28 -3.38
CA PRO A 86 -18.00 22.14 -4.68
C PRO A 86 -17.13 23.36 -4.97
N THR A 87 -15.82 23.13 -5.04
CA THR A 87 -14.80 24.11 -5.40
C THR A 87 -14.46 24.07 -6.89
N PHE A 88 -14.92 23.04 -7.62
CA PHE A 88 -14.68 22.82 -9.07
C PHE A 88 -13.20 22.82 -9.47
N ASN A 89 -12.30 22.60 -8.50
CA ASN A 89 -10.87 22.54 -8.77
C ASN A 89 -10.52 21.18 -9.42
N PRO A 90 -9.97 21.15 -10.65
CA PRO A 90 -9.66 19.89 -11.33
C PRO A 90 -8.64 19.01 -10.56
N LEU A 91 -7.77 19.60 -9.74
CA LEU A 91 -6.85 18.84 -8.90
C LEU A 91 -7.58 17.95 -7.88
N VAL A 92 -8.74 18.40 -7.40
CA VAL A 92 -9.56 17.68 -6.41
C VAL A 92 -10.22 16.45 -7.03
N TRP A 93 -10.33 16.38 -8.36
CA TRP A 93 -10.85 15.22 -9.09
C TRP A 93 -9.75 14.30 -9.60
N ILE A 94 -8.64 14.85 -10.09
CA ILE A 94 -7.49 14.09 -10.61
C ILE A 94 -6.78 13.33 -9.47
N GLY A 95 -6.59 13.98 -8.31
CA GLY A 95 -5.91 13.39 -7.16
C GLY A 95 -6.53 12.08 -6.67
N PRO A 96 -7.85 12.04 -6.37
CA PRO A 96 -8.55 10.82 -5.97
C PRO A 96 -8.48 9.69 -7.01
N LEU A 97 -8.65 10.00 -8.30
CA LEU A 97 -8.55 8.99 -9.37
C LEU A 97 -7.15 8.38 -9.42
N LEU A 98 -6.11 9.20 -9.31
CA LEU A 98 -4.73 8.73 -9.27
C LEU A 98 -4.46 7.89 -8.02
N ALA A 99 -4.97 8.30 -6.86
CA ALA A 99 -4.87 7.54 -5.61
C ALA A 99 -5.56 6.16 -5.72
N VAL A 100 -6.74 6.10 -6.34
CA VAL A 100 -7.43 4.83 -6.62
C VAL A 100 -6.59 3.94 -7.54
N ALA A 101 -6.09 4.49 -8.65
CA ALA A 101 -5.28 3.73 -9.61
C ALA A 101 -4.00 3.17 -8.97
N VAL A 102 -3.25 4.01 -8.26
CA VAL A 102 -2.02 3.62 -7.54
C VAL A 102 -2.33 2.58 -6.46
N GLY A 103 -3.40 2.77 -5.69
CA GLY A 103 -3.83 1.84 -4.66
C GLY A 103 -4.17 0.46 -5.21
N LEU A 104 -4.96 0.41 -6.28
CA LEU A 104 -5.33 -0.83 -6.94
C LEU A 104 -4.11 -1.56 -7.54
N VAL A 105 -3.18 -0.83 -8.16
CA VAL A 105 -1.94 -1.41 -8.68
C VAL A 105 -1.10 -1.99 -7.53
N ALA A 106 -0.94 -1.25 -6.43
CA ALA A 106 -0.22 -1.73 -5.26
C ALA A 106 -0.86 -3.00 -4.67
N CYS A 107 -2.19 -3.05 -4.55
CA CYS A 107 -2.92 -4.24 -4.11
C CYS A 107 -2.72 -5.42 -5.05
N TYR A 108 -2.81 -5.20 -6.36
CA TYR A 108 -2.63 -6.24 -7.36
C TYR A 108 -1.22 -6.85 -7.30
N LEU A 109 -0.18 -6.01 -7.27
CA LEU A 109 1.21 -6.45 -7.16
C LEU A 109 1.45 -7.21 -5.85
N SER A 110 0.87 -6.73 -4.75
CA SER A 110 0.97 -7.37 -3.45
C SER A 110 0.32 -8.75 -3.44
N MET A 111 -0.90 -8.87 -3.99
CA MET A 111 -1.59 -10.16 -4.12
C MET A 111 -0.81 -11.13 -4.99
N ARG A 112 -0.22 -10.65 -6.10
CA ARG A 112 0.66 -11.47 -6.93
C ARG A 112 1.85 -12.02 -6.11
N CYS A 113 2.50 -11.20 -5.29
CA CYS A 113 3.60 -11.63 -4.42
C CYS A 113 3.16 -12.66 -3.37
N ILE A 114 1.95 -12.52 -2.81
CA ILE A 114 1.39 -13.47 -1.86
C ILE A 114 1.14 -14.81 -2.54
N VAL A 115 0.44 -14.81 -3.68
CA VAL A 115 0.12 -16.03 -4.44
C VAL A 115 1.39 -16.76 -4.88
N THR A 116 2.40 -16.03 -5.38
CA THR A 116 3.68 -16.66 -5.74
C THR A 116 4.41 -17.24 -4.54
N ALA A 117 4.43 -16.54 -3.39
CA ALA A 117 5.03 -17.07 -2.16
C ALA A 117 4.32 -18.31 -1.61
N PHE A 118 3.02 -18.48 -1.90
CA PHE A 118 2.27 -19.68 -1.57
C PHE A 118 2.42 -20.82 -2.60
N GLY A 119 2.62 -20.48 -3.87
CA GLY A 119 2.82 -21.46 -4.95
C GLY A 119 4.22 -22.10 -5.00
N VAL A 120 5.22 -21.54 -4.31
CA VAL A 120 6.55 -22.15 -4.20
C VAL A 120 6.49 -23.30 -3.18
N ILE A 121 6.60 -24.52 -3.69
CA ILE A 121 6.72 -25.75 -2.88
C ILE A 121 8.20 -25.87 -2.47
N PRO A 122 8.53 -25.94 -1.17
CA PRO A 122 9.88 -26.26 -0.74
C PRO A 122 10.18 -27.71 -1.12
N HIS A 123 11.09 -27.90 -2.08
CA HIS A 123 11.66 -29.21 -2.42
C HIS A 123 12.85 -29.51 -1.52
#